data_AF-A0A382ZW65-F1
#
_entry.id   AF-A0A382ZW65-F1
#
_cell.length_a   1.000
_cell.length_b   1.000
_cell.length_c   1.000
_cell.angle_alpha   90.00
_cell.angle_beta   90.00
_cell.angle_gamma   90.00
#
_symmetry.space_group_name_H-M   'P 1'
#
loop_
_entity.id
_entity.type
_entity.pdbx_description
1 polymer ?
#
loop_
_entity_poly.entity_id
_entity_poly.type
_entity_poly.pdbx_seq_one_letter_code
_entity_poly.pdbx_strand_id
1 'polypeptide(L)' 'MSFIKFQRTISNNTSCVGVGLHTGVESKITFKPAPDNFGIRFKRMDIEGCPEIRADIDHVVDISRGTTIAENGVKIHT' A
#
# COMPACT_ATOMS: atom_id res chain seq x y z
N MET A 1 22.57 -2.48 -27.05
CA MET A 1 22.13 -1.26 -26.33
C MET A 1 21.07 -1.65 -25.32
N SER A 2 21.34 -1.49 -24.02
CA SER A 2 20.28 -1.58 -23.00
C SER A 2 19.50 -0.28 -23.03
N PHE A 3 18.18 -0.34 -23.23
CA PHE A 3 17.34 0.84 -23.06
C PHE A 3 17.30 1.21 -21.58
N ILE A 4 17.55 2.48 -21.27
CA ILE A 4 17.37 3.01 -19.91
C ILE A 4 15.87 2.95 -19.58
N LYS A 5 15.52 2.28 -18.49
CA LYS A 5 14.14 2.17 -18.00
C LYS A 5 13.95 3.16 -16.86
N PHE A 6 13.16 4.19 -17.08
CA PHE A 6 12.83 5.17 -16.05
C PHE A 6 11.81 4.62 -15.04
N GLN A 7 11.82 5.17 -13.84
CA GLN A 7 10.78 4.89 -12.85
C GLN A 7 9.41 5.35 -13.37
N ARG A 8 8.36 4.75 -12.82
CA ARG A 8 6.99 5.05 -13.23
C ARG A 8 6.12 5.25 -12.00
N THR A 9 5.22 6.21 -12.11
CA THR A 9 4.10 6.42 -11.20
C THR A 9 2.82 6.61 -12.02
N ILE A 10 1.66 6.57 -11.37
CA ILE A 10 0.38 6.83 -12.05
C ILE A 10 0.27 8.31 -12.42
N SER A 11 -0.45 8.63 -13.49
CA SER A 11 -0.60 10.02 -13.96
C SER A 11 -1.57 10.84 -13.10
N ASN A 12 -2.60 10.21 -12.56
CA ASN A 12 -3.67 10.86 -11.81
C ASN A 12 -4.11 10.01 -10.62
N ASN A 13 -4.72 10.65 -9.63
CA ASN A 13 -5.36 9.95 -8.52
C ASN A 13 -6.53 9.12 -9.05
N THR A 14 -6.68 7.91 -8.53
CA THR A 14 -7.88 7.08 -8.78
C THR A 14 -8.29 6.36 -7.50
N SER A 15 -9.56 5.98 -7.39
CA SER A 15 -10.07 5.26 -6.22
C SER A 15 -10.99 4.13 -6.61
N CYS A 16 -11.02 3.09 -5.79
CA CYS A 16 -12.02 2.03 -5.83
C CYS A 16 -12.57 1.77 -4.43
N VAL A 17 -13.77 1.20 -4.38
CA VAL A 17 -14.43 0.75 -3.16
C VAL A 17 -14.71 -0.73 -3.30
N GLY A 18 -14.51 -1.47 -2.23
CA GLY A 18 -14.76 -2.91 -2.20
C GLY A 18 -14.75 -3.43 -0.78
N VAL A 19 -14.87 -4.75 -0.64
CA VAL A 19 -14.88 -5.44 0.66
C VAL A 19 -13.60 -6.26 0.79
N GLY A 20 -12.91 -6.14 1.92
CA GLY A 20 -11.72 -6.93 2.22
C GLY A 20 -12.06 -8.42 2.29
N LEU A 21 -11.33 -9.26 1.56
CA LEU A 21 -11.68 -10.68 1.38
C LEU A 21 -11.69 -11.45 2.70
N HIS A 22 -10.79 -11.10 3.62
CA HIS A 22 -10.63 -11.82 4.89
C HIS A 22 -11.21 -11.07 6.09
N THR A 23 -11.40 -9.76 5.98
CA THR A 23 -11.94 -8.93 7.06
C THR A 23 -13.44 -8.71 6.94
N GLY A 24 -14.00 -8.81 5.72
CA GLY A 24 -15.39 -8.44 5.45
C GLY A 24 -15.67 -6.94 5.58
N VAL A 25 -14.63 -6.11 5.71
CA VAL A 25 -14.77 -4.67 5.95
C VAL A 25 -14.83 -3.93 4.62
N GLU A 26 -15.88 -3.12 4.43
CA GLU A 26 -15.95 -2.18 3.31
C GLU A 26 -14.83 -1.15 3.42
N SER A 27 -14.06 -1.01 2.35
CA SER A 27 -12.85 -0.19 2.31
C SER A 27 -12.79 0.60 1.02
N LYS A 28 -12.25 1.82 1.11
CA LYS A 28 -11.91 2.65 -0.04
C LYS A 28 -10.39 2.74 -0.16
N ILE A 29 -9.87 2.41 -1.34
CA ILE A 29 -8.45 2.60 -1.67
C ILE A 29 -8.34 3.77 -2.64
N THR A 30 -7.41 4.68 -2.36
CA THR A 30 -7.05 5.78 -3.25
C THR A 30 -5.58 5.67 -3.63
N PHE A 31 -5.31 5.51 -4.92
CA PHE A 31 -3.97 5.51 -5.49
C PHE A 31 -3.58 6.95 -5.83
N LYS A 32 -2.33 7.34 -5.51
CA LYS A 32 -1.79 8.68 -5.79
C LYS A 32 -0.44 8.58 -6.52
N PRO A 33 -0.10 9.55 -7.40
CA PRO A 33 1.25 9.71 -7.90
C PRO A 33 2.24 9.88 -6.76
N ALA A 34 3.47 9.43 -6.98
CA ALA A 34 4.56 9.47 -6.01
C ALA A 34 5.86 9.93 -6.68
N PRO A 35 6.76 10.62 -5.96
CA PRO A 35 8.05 11.03 -6.50
C PRO A 35 8.97 9.83 -6.76
N ASP A 36 10.07 10.08 -7.46
CA ASP A 36 11.09 9.06 -7.70
C ASP A 36 11.66 8.51 -6.37
N ASN A 37 12.02 7.23 -6.39
CA ASN A 37 12.54 6.46 -5.25
C ASN A 37 11.59 6.34 -4.05
N PHE A 38 10.32 6.71 -4.20
CA PHE A 38 9.33 6.60 -3.13
C PHE A 38 8.98 5.15 -2.78
N GLY A 39 9.07 4.26 -3.77
CA GLY A 39 8.59 2.87 -3.68
C GLY A 39 7.06 2.80 -3.67
N ILE A 40 6.52 1.71 -3.13
CA ILE A 40 5.08 1.56 -2.86
C ILE A 40 4.87 1.70 -1.36
N ARG A 41 3.92 2.53 -0.95
CA ARG A 41 3.55 2.74 0.45
C ARG A 41 2.04 2.68 0.62
N PHE A 42 1.60 2.05 1.69
CA PHE A 42 0.21 2.03 2.10
C PHE A 42 0.01 3.03 3.23
N LYS A 43 -1.03 3.85 3.14
CA LYS A 43 -1.37 4.85 4.15
C LYS A 43 -2.73 4.54 4.76
N ARG A 44 -2.78 4.37 6.09
CA ARG A 44 -4.03 4.16 6.82
C ARG A 44 -4.67 5.51 7.14
N MET A 45 -5.59 5.93 6.27
CA MET A 45 -6.28 7.22 6.41
C MET A 45 -7.30 7.25 7.56
N ASP A 46 -7.66 6.09 8.09
CA ASP A 46 -8.62 5.87 9.17
C ASP A 46 -7.98 5.91 10.57
N ILE A 47 -6.64 6.00 10.67
CA ILE A 47 -5.91 6.10 11.93
C ILE A 47 -5.37 7.53 12.09
N GLU A 48 -5.42 8.06 13.32
CA GLU A 48 -4.85 9.37 13.64
C GLU A 48 -3.36 9.47 13.22
N GLY A 49 -2.97 10.62 12.67
CA GLY A 49 -1.64 10.81 12.10
C GLY A 49 -1.44 10.18 10.71
N CYS A 50 -2.40 9.39 10.22
CA CYS A 50 -2.39 8.74 8.92
C CYS A 50 -1.06 8.01 8.64
N PRO A 51 -0.68 7.01 9.45
CA PRO A 51 0.60 6.33 9.33
C PRO A 51 0.78 5.66 7.96
N GLU A 52 2.01 5.67 7.49
CA GLU A 52 2.44 5.04 6.23
C GLU A 52 3.32 3.82 6.51
N ILE A 53 3.07 2.74 5.79
CA ILE A 53 3.88 1.51 5.83
C ILE A 53 4.47 1.28 4.44
N ARG A 54 5.79 1.17 4.37
CA ARG A 54 6.48 0.84 3.11
C ARG A 54 6.22 -0.64 2.78
N ALA A 55 5.85 -0.92 1.52
CA ALA A 55 5.75 -2.28 1.01
C ALA A 55 7.15 -2.86 0.80
N ASP A 56 7.72 -3.37 1.90
CA ASP A 56 9.06 -3.93 1.98
C ASP A 56 9.00 -5.30 2.67
N ILE A 57 9.94 -6.20 2.36
CA ILE A 57 9.95 -7.56 2.91
C ILE A 57 10.17 -7.55 4.43
N ASP A 58 10.94 -6.57 4.92
CA ASP A 58 11.23 -6.41 6.34
C ASP A 58 9.98 -6.07 7.17
N HIS A 59 8.89 -5.63 6.54
CA HIS A 59 7.62 -5.33 7.20
C HIS A 59 6.60 -6.47 7.10
N VAL A 60 6.92 -7.59 6.47
CA VAL A 60 6.00 -8.74 6.37
C VAL A 60 5.91 -9.45 7.72
N VAL A 61 4.69 -9.57 8.24
CA VAL A 61 4.44 -10.19 9.55
C VAL A 61 3.53 -11.42 9.50
N ASP A 62 2.84 -11.66 8.37
CA ASP A 62 2.01 -12.84 8.18
C ASP A 62 1.83 -13.16 6.68
N ILE A 63 1.75 -14.45 6.36
CA ILE A 63 1.54 -15.03 5.03
C ILE A 63 0.41 -16.07 4.98
N SER A 64 -0.28 -16.31 6.10
CA SER A 64 -1.27 -17.38 6.26
C SER A 64 -2.52 -17.20 5.38
N ARG A 65 -2.90 -15.95 5.10
CA ARG A 65 -4.10 -15.57 4.33
C ARG A 65 -3.81 -14.37 3.44
N GLY A 66 -2.82 -14.52 2.57
CA GLY A 66 -2.20 -13.41 1.83
C GLY A 66 -1.09 -12.74 2.63
N THR A 67 -0.48 -11.71 2.05
CA THR A 67 0.65 -11.01 2.67
C THR A 67 0.16 -9.85 3.52
N THR A 68 0.41 -9.91 4.83
CA THR A 68 0.17 -8.79 5.75
C THR A 68 1.49 -8.07 6.04
N ILE A 69 1.49 -6.75 5.88
CA ILE A 69 2.60 -5.90 6.31
C ILE A 69 2.20 -5.09 7.55
N ALA A 70 3.17 -4.81 8.42
CA ALA A 70 2.95 -4.03 9.62
C ALA A 70 4.17 -3.19 10.01
N GLU A 71 3.90 -2.02 10.59
CA GLU A 71 4.91 -1.13 11.16
C GLU A 71 4.26 -0.32 12.29
N ASN A 72 4.97 -0.11 13.41
CA ASN A 72 4.52 0.69 14.55
C ASN A 72 3.10 0.32 15.07
N GLY A 73 2.78 -0.99 15.10
CA GLY A 73 1.48 -1.50 15.57
C GLY A 73 0.34 -1.38 14.57
N VAL A 74 0.56 -0.78 13.41
CA VAL A 74 -0.42 -0.65 12.33
C VAL A 74 -0.24 -1.79 11.33
N LYS A 75 -1.34 -2.34 10.80
CA LYS A 75 -1.32 -3.44 9.83
C LYS A 75 -2.10 -3.12 8.56
N ILE A 76 -1.67 -3.69 7.44
CA ILE A 76 -2.39 -3.74 6.17
C ILE A 76 -2.68 -5.20 5.84
N HIS A 77 -3.95 -5.51 5.67
CA HIS A 77 -4.44 -6.81 5.20
C HIS A 77 -4.98 -6.68 3.77
N THR A 78 -5.15 -7.82 3.09
CA THR A 78 -5.92 -7.94 1.84
C THR A 78 -7.42 -8.02 2.07
#